data_AF-A0A2S9XMN7-F1
#
_entry.id   AF-A0A2S9XMN7-F1
#
_cell.length_a   1.000
_cell.length_b   1.000
_cell.length_c   1.000
_cell.angle_alpha   90.00
_cell.angle_beta   90.00
_cell.angle_gamma   90.00
#
_symmetry.space_group_name_H-M   'P 1'
#
loop_
_entity.id
_entity.type
_entity.pdbx_description
1 polymer ?
#
loop_
_entity_poly.entity_id
_entity_poly.type
_entity_poly.pdbx_seq_one_letter_code
_entity_poly.pdbx_strand_id
1 'polypeptide(L)'
;MMRSRLGRFAVVLAMTLGFGLGVNSCADLGRNVEHCWWAEGDATCRDHFGDERPFCAWSEAPCGVVTEYGCVAYRPARDECYSPCGAGVTAAQNSCWEETTGAEEEGDGDGDGDGDGDGEDDGDGDGDGDGDEYLVCPENCQEDEYFVGPAGCVPYDRKLTVNTSGGDYSNLASAVLAAAEGETTLIMVASSTGDDYVVVENKDVVIAGSQPGQVFEWTTALPVSPLSVRGTARVYLSNVTVKFAAHEGFSRPTVSARASARLYIDKSVIIGLENVGILAEQNAIVRLWSTSILGAGAGLEVAGDAKIEGAFLSVGATGGPARKCAVGERANLYKSIIFSENGTPDTCDSSSSDVWDMNEDPPHPLWWFADSPSGDLHVGEISMIYFQPHTFYDRLIDGPLCDMDGDPIPDTDAYPGADQPH
;
A
#
# COMPACT_ATOMS: atom_id res chain seq x y z
N MET A 1 -66.06 -23.90 30.56
CA MET A 1 -65.61 -23.84 31.97
C MET A 1 -64.08 -23.75 31.95
N MET A 2 -63.50 -22.56 32.16
CA MET A 2 -62.73 -22.17 33.38
C MET A 2 -61.44 -22.99 33.53
N ARG A 3 -60.19 -22.48 33.54
CA ARG A 3 -59.53 -21.19 33.90
C ARG A 3 -58.18 -21.13 33.16
N SER A 4 -57.77 -20.08 32.45
CA SER A 4 -57.11 -18.83 32.90
C SER A 4 -56.02 -18.99 33.97
N ARG A 5 -54.75 -18.80 33.56
CA ARG A 5 -53.69 -18.18 34.39
C ARG A 5 -52.81 -17.27 33.51
N LEU A 6 -53.15 -15.98 33.52
CA LEU A 6 -52.24 -14.88 33.20
C LEU A 6 -51.18 -14.77 34.32
N GLY A 7 -49.91 -14.81 33.95
CA GLY A 7 -48.80 -14.34 34.78
C GLY A 7 -48.42 -12.92 34.37
N ARG A 8 -48.72 -11.95 35.24
CA ARG A 8 -48.26 -10.56 35.16
C ARG A 8 -46.81 -10.49 35.63
N PHE A 9 -45.91 -9.91 34.85
CA PHE A 9 -44.68 -9.32 35.38
C PHE A 9 -44.66 -7.83 35.05
N ALA A 10 -44.53 -7.02 36.09
CA ALA A 10 -44.53 -5.58 36.06
C ALA A 10 -43.10 -5.05 35.89
N VAL A 11 -42.98 -4.10 34.96
CA VAL A 11 -42.19 -2.85 34.96
C VAL A 11 -41.21 -2.66 36.12
N VAL A 12 -39.92 -2.48 35.78
CA VAL A 12 -39.07 -1.44 36.38
C VAL A 12 -38.31 -0.74 35.25
N LEU A 13 -38.73 0.50 35.00
CA LEU A 13 -38.09 1.51 34.17
C LEU A 13 -37.03 2.19 35.05
N ALA A 14 -35.74 2.12 34.70
CA ALA A 14 -34.69 2.89 35.33
C ALA A 14 -34.04 3.79 34.27
N MET A 15 -34.53 5.03 34.20
CA MET A 15 -33.87 6.14 33.54
C MET A 15 -32.70 6.60 34.41
N THR A 16 -31.47 6.43 33.94
CA THR A 16 -30.31 7.18 34.42
C THR A 16 -29.87 8.15 33.33
N LEU A 17 -30.35 9.39 33.41
CA LEU A 17 -29.77 10.54 32.74
C LEU A 17 -28.46 10.90 33.45
N GLY A 18 -27.34 10.54 32.82
CA GLY A 18 -26.03 11.12 33.14
C GLY A 18 -25.76 12.30 32.23
N PHE A 19 -26.00 13.51 32.72
CA PHE A 19 -25.48 14.75 32.12
C PHE A 19 -23.97 14.82 32.40
N GLY A 20 -23.17 14.35 31.46
CA GLY A 20 -21.73 14.62 31.40
C GLY A 20 -21.50 15.96 30.70
N LEU A 21 -20.91 16.91 31.42
CA LEU A 21 -20.45 18.19 30.88
C LEU A 21 -19.35 17.92 29.84
N GLY A 22 -19.69 18.11 28.57
CA GLY A 22 -18.74 18.14 27.47
C GLY A 22 -17.90 19.41 27.55
N VAL A 23 -16.64 19.25 27.93
CA VAL A 23 -15.60 20.20 27.51
C VAL A 23 -15.44 20.02 25.99
N ASN A 24 -15.88 21.02 25.23
CA ASN A 24 -15.55 21.15 23.82
C ASN A 24 -14.03 21.35 23.71
N SER A 25 -13.28 20.26 23.61
CA SER A 25 -12.01 20.31 22.89
C SER A 25 -12.36 20.55 21.43
N CYS A 26 -12.13 21.76 20.93
CA CYS A 26 -11.98 21.97 19.50
C CYS A 26 -10.83 21.05 19.07
N ALA A 27 -11.15 19.86 18.58
CA ALA A 27 -10.16 19.04 17.90
C ALA A 27 -9.74 19.84 16.68
N ASP A 28 -8.51 20.34 16.70
CA ASP A 28 -7.88 21.01 15.57
C ASP A 28 -7.79 19.95 14.45
N LEU A 29 -8.72 20.02 13.50
CA LEU A 29 -8.87 19.03 12.45
C LEU A 29 -7.66 19.12 11.51
N GLY A 30 -6.78 18.12 11.55
CA GLY A 30 -5.80 17.85 10.48
C GLY A 30 -4.35 18.21 10.76
N ARG A 31 -3.94 18.52 12.00
CA ARG A 31 -2.51 18.70 12.33
C ARG A 31 -1.94 17.42 12.92
N ASN A 32 -0.88 16.89 12.28
CA ASN A 32 -0.07 15.82 12.87
C ASN A 32 0.65 16.40 14.11
N VAL A 33 0.14 16.10 15.31
CA VAL A 33 0.69 16.59 16.58
C VAL A 33 2.10 16.07 16.87
N GLU A 34 2.53 15.03 16.17
CA GLU A 34 3.88 14.47 16.30
C GLU A 34 4.89 15.20 15.39
N HIS A 35 4.43 15.95 14.39
CA HIS A 35 5.31 16.78 13.58
C HIS A 35 5.99 17.82 14.47
N CYS A 36 7.32 17.95 14.37
CA CYS A 36 8.17 18.78 15.22
C CYS A 36 7.64 20.21 15.35
N TRP A 37 7.04 20.71 14.28
CA TRP A 37 6.46 22.05 14.21
C TRP A 37 5.32 22.27 15.20
N TRP A 38 4.52 21.24 15.48
CA TRP A 38 3.43 21.29 16.44
C TRP A 38 3.82 20.72 17.81
N ALA A 39 4.95 20.00 17.88
CA ALA A 39 5.55 19.46 19.09
C ALA A 39 6.57 20.44 19.71
N GLU A 40 7.77 19.96 20.11
CA GLU A 40 8.82 20.71 20.82
C GLU A 40 9.96 21.19 19.89
N GLY A 41 9.70 21.29 18.59
CA GLY A 41 10.66 21.81 17.60
C GLY A 41 11.92 20.95 17.50
N ASP A 42 13.08 21.58 17.65
CA ASP A 42 14.40 20.92 17.53
C ASP A 42 14.63 19.87 18.62
N ALA A 43 13.91 19.94 19.75
CA ALA A 43 13.98 18.92 20.79
C ALA A 43 13.37 17.60 20.30
N THR A 44 12.17 17.66 19.69
CA THR A 44 11.54 16.51 19.05
C THR A 44 12.47 15.90 17.99
N CYS A 45 13.07 16.73 17.15
CA CYS A 45 13.97 16.25 16.11
C CYS A 45 15.22 15.55 16.65
N ARG A 46 15.84 16.08 17.71
CA ARG A 46 16.99 15.45 18.37
C ARG A 46 16.63 14.16 19.10
N ASP A 47 15.45 14.09 19.71
CA ASP A 47 15.00 12.87 20.39
C ASP A 47 14.74 11.71 19.42
N HIS A 48 14.23 12.02 18.22
CA HIS A 48 13.95 11.01 17.18
C HIS A 48 15.18 10.67 16.33
N PHE A 49 15.97 11.66 15.93
CA PHE A 49 17.01 11.51 14.89
C PHE A 49 18.42 11.90 15.34
N GLY A 50 18.61 12.31 16.59
CA GLY A 50 19.91 12.75 17.09
C GLY A 50 20.49 13.93 16.29
N ASP A 51 21.77 13.82 15.93
CA ASP A 51 22.50 14.88 15.20
C ASP A 51 22.30 14.80 13.68
N GLU A 52 21.64 13.76 13.15
CA GLU A 52 21.46 13.60 11.70
C GLU A 52 20.42 14.58 11.14
N ARG A 53 19.38 14.89 11.91
CA ARG A 53 18.30 15.81 11.53
C ARG A 53 17.85 16.66 12.71
N PRO A 54 18.70 17.52 13.29
CA PRO A 54 18.41 18.16 14.56
C PRO A 54 17.48 19.39 14.45
N PHE A 55 17.12 19.81 13.24
CA PHE A 55 16.37 21.06 13.02
C PHE A 55 14.94 20.80 12.56
N CYS A 56 14.00 21.57 13.11
CA CYS A 56 12.59 21.49 12.74
C CYS A 56 12.20 22.51 11.66
N ALA A 57 11.59 22.03 10.58
CA ALA A 57 11.20 22.83 9.42
C ALA A 57 9.68 22.74 9.11
N TRP A 58 9.16 23.76 8.42
CA TRP A 58 7.76 23.78 7.93
C TRP A 58 7.66 23.10 6.56
N SER A 59 6.61 22.30 6.36
CA SER A 59 6.39 21.52 5.14
C SER A 59 5.74 22.28 3.99
N GLU A 60 5.16 23.46 4.22
CA GLU A 60 4.46 24.19 3.15
C GLU A 60 5.39 25.14 2.40
N ALA A 61 5.08 25.37 1.12
CA ALA A 61 5.75 26.38 0.32
C ALA A 61 5.68 27.75 1.03
N PRO A 62 6.80 28.49 1.14
CA PRO A 62 8.02 28.39 0.34
C PRO A 62 9.16 27.57 0.98
N CYS A 63 8.89 26.79 2.03
CA CYS A 63 9.92 26.18 2.87
C CYS A 63 10.50 24.87 2.33
N GLY A 64 9.85 24.28 1.34
CA GLY A 64 10.27 23.03 0.70
C GLY A 64 9.60 21.81 1.32
N VAL A 65 9.86 20.64 0.73
CA VAL A 65 9.38 19.36 1.27
C VAL A 65 10.27 18.99 2.45
N VAL A 66 9.68 18.83 3.62
CA VAL A 66 10.39 18.35 4.82
C VAL A 66 10.26 16.84 4.91
N THR A 67 11.23 16.20 5.58
CA THR A 67 11.23 14.75 5.78
C THR A 67 10.31 14.35 6.95
N GLU A 68 10.32 13.07 7.31
CA GLU A 68 9.66 12.50 8.50
C GLU A 68 9.66 13.43 9.73
N TYR A 69 8.49 13.60 10.34
CA TYR A 69 8.25 14.51 11.48
C TYR A 69 8.63 15.99 11.27
N GLY A 70 8.96 16.43 10.05
CA GLY A 70 9.39 17.79 9.77
C GLY A 70 10.87 18.08 10.08
N CYS A 71 11.67 17.05 10.36
CA CYS A 71 13.05 17.21 10.78
C CYS A 71 14.02 17.24 9.59
N VAL A 72 15.04 18.10 9.63
CA VAL A 72 16.02 18.29 8.56
C VAL A 72 17.45 18.38 9.09
N ALA A 73 18.42 17.96 8.27
CA ALA A 73 19.84 17.93 8.62
C ALA A 73 20.46 19.33 8.77
N TYR A 74 19.97 20.30 8.01
CA TYR A 74 20.49 21.66 8.00
C TYR A 74 19.39 22.65 8.38
N ARG A 75 19.74 23.63 9.21
CA ARG A 75 18.82 24.69 9.60
C ARG A 75 18.26 25.39 8.34
N PRO A 76 16.92 25.54 8.22
CA PRO A 76 16.33 26.26 7.11
C PRO A 76 16.90 27.68 6.97
N ALA A 77 17.22 28.09 5.74
CA ALA A 77 17.83 29.39 5.47
C ALA A 77 16.93 30.59 5.79
N ARG A 78 15.61 30.37 5.89
CA ARG A 78 14.62 31.39 6.23
C ARG A 78 14.07 31.12 7.62
N ASP A 79 14.09 32.14 8.48
CA ASP A 79 13.55 32.04 9.84
C ASP A 79 12.03 31.78 9.88
N GLU A 80 11.32 32.13 8.81
CA GLU A 80 9.90 31.79 8.62
C GLU A 80 9.65 30.29 8.44
N CYS A 81 10.69 29.54 8.06
CA CYS A 81 10.64 28.10 7.79
C CYS A 81 11.22 27.25 8.90
N TYR A 82 11.73 27.86 9.97
CA TYR A 82 12.43 27.20 11.06
C TYR A 82 11.63 27.36 12.37
N SER A 83 11.36 26.27 13.08
CA SER A 83 10.62 26.30 14.36
C SER A 83 11.41 25.60 15.47
N PRO A 84 12.36 26.31 16.11
CA PRO A 84 13.23 25.69 17.12
C PRO A 84 12.48 25.15 18.34
N CYS A 85 11.28 25.66 18.63
CA CYS A 85 10.47 25.27 19.79
C CYS A 85 9.14 24.61 19.44
N GLY A 86 8.83 24.44 18.16
CA GLY A 86 7.54 23.89 17.73
C GLY A 86 6.36 24.79 18.07
N ALA A 87 5.28 24.21 18.59
CA ALA A 87 4.02 24.87 18.95
C ALA A 87 3.38 25.78 17.86
N GLY A 88 3.72 25.58 16.60
CA GLY A 88 3.17 26.37 15.50
C GLY A 88 3.86 27.70 15.24
N VAL A 89 4.99 28.00 15.91
CA VAL A 89 5.63 29.31 15.85
C VAL A 89 6.98 29.25 15.16
N THR A 90 7.26 30.24 14.32
CA THR A 90 8.54 30.35 13.60
C THR A 90 9.61 31.03 14.46
N ALA A 91 10.88 30.85 14.10
CA ALA A 91 12.01 31.56 14.70
C ALA A 91 11.90 33.08 14.51
N ALA A 92 11.22 33.55 13.46
CA ALA A 92 10.93 34.96 13.24
C ALA A 92 9.86 35.52 14.20
N GLN A 93 8.95 34.67 14.70
CA GLN A 93 7.83 35.07 15.54
C GLN A 93 8.12 34.93 17.04
N ASN A 94 9.00 34.01 17.41
CA ASN A 94 9.26 33.70 18.82
C ASN A 94 10.76 33.77 19.14
N SER A 95 11.10 34.60 20.14
CA SER A 95 12.41 34.64 20.76
C SER A 95 12.55 33.48 21.75
N CYS A 96 12.54 32.24 21.26
CA CYS A 96 12.90 31.01 22.00
C CYS A 96 14.23 31.09 22.77
N TRP A 97 14.96 32.18 22.60
CA TRP A 97 16.22 32.53 23.21
C TRP A 97 16.12 33.34 24.52
N GLU A 98 14.96 33.87 24.90
CA GLU A 98 14.90 34.89 25.96
C GLU A 98 14.90 34.40 27.42
N GLU A 99 15.05 33.10 27.72
CA GLU A 99 15.07 32.63 29.13
C GLU A 99 16.32 31.86 29.59
N THR A 100 17.45 31.92 28.87
CA THR A 100 18.69 31.24 29.33
C THR A 100 19.93 32.13 29.54
N THR A 101 19.80 33.46 29.58
CA THR A 101 20.94 34.37 29.87
C THR A 101 20.97 34.90 31.31
N GLY A 102 20.50 34.10 32.28
CA GLY A 102 20.49 34.44 33.70
C GLY A 102 21.65 33.84 34.52
N ALA A 103 22.86 33.74 33.97
CA ALA A 103 24.07 33.39 34.74
C ALA A 103 25.30 34.07 34.12
N GLU A 104 25.48 35.35 34.41
CA GLU A 104 26.70 36.11 34.13
C GLU A 104 27.84 35.54 35.01
N GLU A 105 28.74 34.76 34.40
CA GLU A 105 30.09 34.55 34.89
C GLU A 105 31.00 35.55 34.18
N GLU A 106 31.51 36.51 34.95
CA GLU A 106 32.40 37.60 34.50
C GLU A 106 33.69 37.01 33.89
N GLY A 107 33.96 37.31 32.63
CA GLY A 107 35.15 36.89 31.90
C GLY A 107 35.67 38.00 31.00
N ASP A 108 36.51 38.87 31.56
CA ASP A 108 37.22 39.94 30.87
C ASP A 108 38.28 39.35 29.91
N GLY A 109 38.09 39.51 28.60
CA GLY A 109 39.00 39.00 27.58
C GLY A 109 39.12 39.93 26.39
N ASP A 110 39.95 40.95 26.54
CA ASP A 110 40.36 41.91 25.52
C ASP A 110 41.10 41.23 24.33
N GLY A 111 40.84 41.74 23.12
CA GLY A 111 41.96 42.12 22.25
C GLY A 111 42.17 41.33 20.97
N ASP A 112 41.71 41.95 19.88
CA ASP A 112 42.45 42.25 18.65
C ASP A 112 43.03 41.09 17.82
N GLY A 113 42.32 40.77 16.74
CA GLY A 113 42.80 39.93 15.65
C GLY A 113 42.25 40.38 14.31
N ASP A 114 42.80 41.48 13.78
CA ASP A 114 42.61 41.94 12.40
C ASP A 114 43.20 40.90 11.44
N GLY A 115 42.32 40.13 10.79
CA GLY A 115 42.68 39.09 9.82
C GLY A 115 42.04 39.36 8.47
N ASP A 116 42.57 40.34 7.75
CA ASP A 116 42.28 40.57 6.32
C ASP A 116 42.84 39.39 5.51
N GLY A 117 41.98 38.42 5.21
CA GLY A 117 42.28 37.26 4.40
C GLY A 117 41.57 37.32 3.05
N ASP A 118 42.16 38.06 2.11
CA ASP A 118 41.81 38.05 0.70
C ASP A 118 42.18 36.68 0.09
N GLY A 119 41.26 35.72 0.19
CA GLY A 119 41.33 34.42 -0.47
C GLY A 119 40.39 34.38 -1.66
N GLU A 120 40.87 34.84 -2.82
CA GLU A 120 40.30 34.43 -4.10
C GLU A 120 40.67 32.95 -4.27
N ASP A 121 39.69 32.07 -4.07
CA ASP A 121 39.80 30.64 -4.34
C ASP A 121 38.84 30.31 -5.49
N ASP A 122 39.43 30.36 -6.68
CA ASP A 122 38.95 29.98 -8.00
C ASP A 122 38.77 28.46 -8.11
N GLY A 123 37.99 27.90 -7.18
CA GLY A 123 37.62 26.49 -7.10
C GLY A 123 36.64 26.06 -8.19
N ASP A 124 37.15 25.93 -9.42
CA ASP A 124 36.56 25.14 -10.49
C ASP A 124 36.65 23.64 -10.14
N GLY A 125 35.65 23.11 -9.44
CA GLY A 125 35.53 21.68 -9.09
C GLY A 125 34.55 21.50 -7.92
N ASP A 126 33.67 20.50 -7.85
CA ASP A 126 33.60 19.23 -8.53
C ASP A 126 32.18 18.69 -8.36
N GLY A 127 31.55 18.30 -9.46
CA GLY A 127 30.52 17.27 -9.51
C GLY A 127 29.42 17.34 -8.45
N ASP A 128 28.32 17.99 -8.81
CA ASP A 128 26.96 17.82 -8.26
C ASP A 128 26.42 16.40 -8.55
N GLY A 129 27.29 15.39 -8.52
CA GLY A 129 26.94 13.99 -8.33
C GLY A 129 26.48 13.83 -6.89
N ASP A 130 25.42 14.56 -6.55
CA ASP A 130 24.43 14.15 -5.58
C ASP A 130 24.03 12.78 -6.09
N GLY A 131 24.69 11.74 -5.60
CA GLY A 131 24.21 10.39 -5.74
C GLY A 131 22.95 10.36 -4.91
N ASP A 132 21.86 10.91 -5.45
CA ASP A 132 20.55 10.33 -5.27
C ASP A 132 20.73 8.88 -5.70
N GLU A 133 21.15 8.09 -4.71
CA GLU A 133 21.14 6.65 -4.70
C GLU A 133 19.66 6.34 -4.91
N TYR A 134 19.27 6.34 -6.19
CA TYR A 134 17.95 5.93 -6.64
C TYR A 134 17.71 4.68 -5.83
N LEU A 135 16.70 4.73 -4.95
CA LEU A 135 16.29 3.59 -4.17
C LEU A 135 15.76 2.59 -5.20
N VAL A 136 16.67 1.89 -5.87
CA VAL A 136 16.33 0.88 -6.85
C VAL A 136 15.73 -0.21 -6.00
N CYS A 137 14.42 -0.35 -6.11
CA CYS A 137 13.64 -1.48 -5.67
C CYS A 137 14.47 -2.76 -5.65
N PRO A 138 15.10 -3.10 -4.50
CA PRO A 138 16.20 -4.04 -4.54
C PRO A 138 15.63 -5.45 -4.59
N GLU A 139 15.44 -5.95 -5.80
CA GLU A 139 15.15 -7.35 -6.09
C GLU A 139 16.45 -8.18 -6.03
N ASN A 140 17.25 -7.98 -4.98
CA ASN A 140 18.54 -8.63 -4.80
C ASN A 140 18.36 -10.06 -4.27
N CYS A 141 17.77 -10.92 -5.09
CA CYS A 141 17.72 -12.35 -4.84
C CYS A 141 18.99 -13.04 -5.36
N GLN A 142 19.27 -14.23 -4.83
CA GLN A 142 20.40 -15.02 -5.30
C GLN A 142 20.17 -15.52 -6.74
N GLU A 143 21.25 -15.91 -7.41
CA GLU A 143 21.14 -16.74 -8.62
C GLU A 143 20.35 -18.00 -8.23
N ASP A 144 19.26 -18.30 -8.94
CA ASP A 144 18.25 -19.35 -8.64
C ASP A 144 17.13 -18.99 -7.64
N GLU A 145 16.95 -17.71 -7.34
CA GLU A 145 15.78 -17.19 -6.62
C GLU A 145 15.00 -16.17 -7.47
N TYR A 146 13.71 -16.02 -7.18
CA TYR A 146 12.85 -15.00 -7.79
C TYR A 146 12.10 -14.23 -6.70
N PHE A 147 12.16 -12.90 -6.73
CA PHE A 147 11.47 -12.05 -5.75
C PHE A 147 9.97 -12.01 -6.04
N VAL A 148 9.15 -12.36 -5.06
CA VAL A 148 7.69 -12.11 -5.11
C VAL A 148 7.29 -11.49 -3.80
N GLY A 149 6.96 -10.20 -3.82
CA GLY A 149 6.66 -9.35 -2.66
C GLY A 149 6.39 -10.11 -1.35
N PRO A 150 5.16 -10.59 -1.12
CA PRO A 150 4.74 -11.15 0.18
C PRO A 150 5.39 -12.50 0.54
N ALA A 151 6.17 -13.09 -0.36
CA ALA A 151 6.96 -14.30 -0.14
C ALA A 151 8.47 -14.02 -0.03
N GLY A 152 8.95 -12.85 -0.44
CA GLY A 152 10.38 -12.53 -0.55
C GLY A 152 11.05 -13.28 -1.71
N CYS A 153 12.33 -13.61 -1.56
CA CYS A 153 13.07 -14.42 -2.53
C CYS A 153 12.64 -15.89 -2.46
N VAL A 154 12.04 -16.38 -3.54
CA VAL A 154 11.56 -17.75 -3.69
C VAL A 154 12.57 -18.56 -4.49
N PRO A 155 13.23 -19.58 -3.91
CA PRO A 155 14.13 -20.45 -4.66
C PRO A 155 13.34 -21.30 -5.66
N TYR A 156 13.94 -21.56 -6.83
CA TYR A 156 13.38 -22.45 -7.84
C TYR A 156 14.37 -23.53 -8.27
N ASP A 157 13.86 -24.74 -8.49
CA ASP A 157 14.64 -25.90 -8.92
C ASP A 157 14.75 -25.97 -10.45
N ARG A 158 13.77 -25.39 -11.14
CA ARG A 158 13.63 -25.46 -12.59
C ARG A 158 13.10 -24.16 -13.17
N LYS A 159 13.63 -23.77 -14.32
CA LYS A 159 13.16 -22.64 -15.11
C LYS A 159 12.57 -23.12 -16.44
N LEU A 160 11.40 -22.60 -16.78
CA LEU A 160 10.69 -22.82 -18.04
C LEU A 160 10.36 -21.48 -18.69
N THR A 161 10.35 -21.43 -20.01
CA THR A 161 9.99 -20.24 -20.79
C THR A 161 8.75 -20.50 -21.63
N VAL A 162 7.77 -19.61 -21.55
CA VAL A 162 6.56 -19.60 -22.39
C VAL A 162 6.71 -18.50 -23.44
N ASN A 163 6.79 -18.89 -24.71
CA ASN A 163 6.84 -17.97 -25.84
C ASN A 163 6.28 -18.66 -27.09
N THR A 164 5.36 -17.99 -27.78
CA THR A 164 4.69 -18.50 -28.99
C THR A 164 5.65 -18.83 -30.15
N SER A 165 6.85 -18.24 -30.17
CA SER A 165 7.81 -18.32 -31.27
C SER A 165 9.09 -19.09 -30.98
N GLY A 166 9.25 -19.66 -29.77
CA GLY A 166 10.47 -20.41 -29.44
C GLY A 166 10.77 -20.65 -27.97
N GLY A 167 9.77 -20.60 -27.08
CA GLY A 167 9.94 -21.00 -25.68
C GLY A 167 9.95 -22.52 -25.51
N ASP A 168 10.20 -23.00 -24.29
CA ASP A 168 10.02 -24.42 -23.93
C ASP A 168 8.58 -24.88 -24.17
N TYR A 169 7.63 -23.95 -23.99
CA TYR A 169 6.21 -24.15 -24.21
C TYR A 169 5.61 -22.96 -24.98
N SER A 170 4.55 -23.23 -25.74
CA SER A 170 3.80 -22.22 -26.48
C SER A 170 2.63 -21.62 -25.71
N ASN A 171 2.23 -22.22 -24.58
CA ASN A 171 1.15 -21.77 -23.69
C ASN A 171 1.49 -22.07 -22.22
N LEU A 172 0.84 -21.33 -21.32
CA LEU A 172 1.13 -21.34 -19.89
C LEU A 172 0.64 -22.63 -19.23
N ALA A 173 -0.53 -23.14 -19.59
CA ALA A 173 -1.06 -24.40 -19.05
C ALA A 173 -0.14 -25.59 -19.32
N SER A 174 0.50 -25.66 -20.49
CA SER A 174 1.45 -26.74 -20.80
C SER A 174 2.71 -26.65 -19.95
N ALA A 175 3.23 -25.44 -19.69
CA ALA A 175 4.36 -25.26 -18.79
C ALA A 175 4.02 -25.66 -17.34
N VAL A 176 2.85 -25.24 -16.84
CA VAL A 176 2.38 -25.63 -15.49
C VAL A 176 2.12 -27.13 -15.38
N LEU A 177 1.58 -27.75 -16.44
CA LEU A 177 1.40 -29.19 -16.48
C LEU A 177 2.74 -29.94 -16.38
N ALA A 178 3.81 -29.37 -16.95
CA ALA A 178 5.15 -29.95 -16.93
C ALA A 178 5.95 -29.69 -15.65
N ALA A 179 5.52 -28.78 -14.78
CA ALA A 179 6.09 -28.59 -13.45
C ALA A 179 5.93 -29.87 -12.61
N ALA A 180 6.97 -30.26 -11.88
CA ALA A 180 6.98 -31.46 -11.04
C ALA A 180 6.37 -31.18 -9.65
N GLU A 181 5.79 -32.20 -9.03
CA GLU A 181 5.40 -32.12 -7.63
C GLU A 181 6.64 -32.19 -6.74
N GLY A 182 6.70 -31.35 -5.70
CA GLY A 182 7.83 -31.30 -4.76
C GLY A 182 9.04 -30.47 -5.22
N GLU A 183 8.98 -29.87 -6.41
CA GLU A 183 9.95 -28.90 -6.94
C GLU A 183 9.25 -27.57 -7.19
N THR A 184 9.95 -26.45 -7.00
CA THR A 184 9.47 -25.13 -7.39
C THR A 184 9.90 -24.82 -8.82
N THR A 185 8.95 -24.59 -9.71
CA THR A 185 9.23 -24.26 -11.12
C THR A 185 8.97 -22.77 -11.38
N LEU A 186 10.01 -22.05 -11.81
CA LEU A 186 9.89 -20.70 -12.35
C LEU A 186 9.44 -20.76 -13.82
N ILE A 187 8.33 -20.11 -14.15
CA ILE A 187 7.76 -20.04 -15.48
C ILE A 187 7.78 -18.58 -15.94
N MET A 188 8.69 -18.28 -16.87
CA MET A 188 8.88 -16.96 -17.45
C MET A 188 8.04 -16.81 -18.72
N VAL A 189 7.16 -15.82 -18.78
CA VAL A 189 6.21 -15.61 -19.89
C VAL A 189 6.62 -14.39 -20.71
N ALA A 190 7.02 -14.62 -21.97
CA ALA A 190 7.60 -13.57 -22.82
C ALA A 190 6.59 -12.75 -23.61
N SER A 191 5.39 -13.30 -23.82
CA SER A 191 4.33 -12.67 -24.60
C SER A 191 2.99 -12.98 -23.99
N SER A 192 2.04 -12.06 -24.13
CA SER A 192 0.66 -12.25 -23.66
C SER A 192 0.09 -13.60 -24.09
N THR A 193 -0.62 -14.25 -23.18
CA THR A 193 -1.27 -15.55 -23.39
C THR A 193 -2.78 -15.37 -23.43
N GLY A 194 -3.39 -15.80 -24.53
CA GLY A 194 -4.84 -15.76 -24.73
C GLY A 194 -5.50 -17.14 -24.59
N ASP A 195 -6.73 -17.16 -24.10
CA ASP A 195 -7.63 -18.32 -23.99
C ASP A 195 -7.08 -19.50 -23.19
N ASP A 196 -6.09 -19.25 -22.34
CA ASP A 196 -5.51 -20.25 -21.48
C ASP A 196 -6.21 -20.25 -20.11
N TYR A 197 -6.35 -21.43 -19.52
CA TYR A 197 -6.76 -21.58 -18.13
C TYR A 197 -5.84 -22.58 -17.45
N VAL A 198 -5.39 -22.22 -16.26
CA VAL A 198 -4.37 -22.95 -15.53
C VAL A 198 -4.97 -23.46 -14.23
N VAL A 199 -4.83 -24.75 -14.02
CA VAL A 199 -5.12 -25.38 -12.73
C VAL A 199 -3.80 -25.81 -12.11
N VAL A 200 -3.44 -25.21 -10.98
CA VAL A 200 -2.29 -25.63 -10.18
C VAL A 200 -2.80 -26.48 -9.01
N GLU A 201 -2.38 -27.73 -8.96
CA GLU A 201 -2.77 -28.68 -7.92
C GLU A 201 -1.53 -29.42 -7.43
N ASN A 202 -1.25 -29.32 -6.13
CA ASN A 202 -0.13 -29.98 -5.43
C ASN A 202 1.26 -29.70 -6.03
N LYS A 203 1.44 -28.54 -6.67
CA LYS A 203 2.70 -28.08 -7.26
C LYS A 203 3.07 -26.70 -6.73
N ASP A 204 4.36 -26.40 -6.82
CA ASP A 204 4.90 -25.09 -6.49
C ASP A 204 5.38 -24.40 -7.78
N VAL A 205 4.78 -23.26 -8.11
CA VAL A 205 5.09 -22.53 -9.35
C VAL A 205 5.21 -21.04 -9.11
N VAL A 206 6.24 -20.43 -9.69
CA VAL A 206 6.38 -18.98 -9.84
C VAL A 206 6.02 -18.66 -11.29
N ILE A 207 5.09 -17.73 -11.52
CA ILE A 207 4.69 -17.28 -12.85
C ILE A 207 4.95 -15.78 -12.94
N ALA A 208 5.80 -15.39 -13.88
CA ALA A 208 6.25 -14.01 -14.03
C ALA A 208 6.51 -13.65 -15.49
N GLY A 209 6.61 -12.35 -15.78
CA GLY A 209 7.08 -11.84 -17.06
C GLY A 209 8.51 -12.30 -17.39
N SER A 210 8.88 -12.29 -18.67
CA SER A 210 10.19 -12.80 -19.10
C SER A 210 11.40 -11.94 -18.72
N GLN A 211 11.14 -10.70 -18.31
CA GLN A 211 12.13 -9.75 -17.82
C GLN A 211 11.64 -9.13 -16.50
N PRO A 212 12.55 -8.72 -15.59
CA PRO A 212 12.17 -7.98 -14.39
C PRO A 212 11.32 -6.76 -14.74
N GLY A 213 10.24 -6.54 -13.99
CA GLY A 213 9.26 -5.47 -14.23
C GLY A 213 8.39 -5.62 -15.49
N GLN A 214 8.66 -6.59 -16.37
CA GLN A 214 7.85 -6.77 -17.56
C GLN A 214 6.48 -7.35 -17.20
N VAL A 215 5.43 -6.55 -17.36
CA VAL A 215 4.06 -7.04 -17.24
C VAL A 215 3.65 -7.82 -18.50
N PHE A 216 3.09 -9.02 -18.35
CA PHE A 216 2.44 -9.74 -19.44
C PHE A 216 0.94 -9.86 -19.23
N GLU A 217 0.16 -9.89 -20.32
CA GLU A 217 -1.29 -10.06 -20.24
C GLU A 217 -1.70 -11.53 -20.36
N TRP A 218 -2.55 -11.99 -19.46
CA TRP A 218 -3.19 -13.29 -19.48
C TRP A 218 -4.70 -13.14 -19.49
N THR A 219 -5.29 -13.32 -20.67
CA THR A 219 -6.74 -13.14 -20.88
C THR A 219 -7.36 -14.47 -21.27
N THR A 220 -8.50 -14.82 -20.68
CA THR A 220 -9.31 -15.97 -21.12
C THR A 220 -10.75 -15.56 -21.40
N ALA A 221 -11.30 -16.03 -22.53
CA ALA A 221 -12.74 -15.92 -22.84
C ALA A 221 -13.52 -17.20 -22.52
N LEU A 222 -12.84 -18.23 -22.01
CA LEU A 222 -13.48 -19.49 -21.64
C LEU A 222 -14.29 -19.32 -20.34
N PRO A 223 -15.44 -19.99 -20.15
CA PRO A 223 -16.29 -19.86 -18.95
C PRO A 223 -15.70 -20.58 -17.71
N VAL A 224 -14.40 -20.43 -17.49
CA VAL A 224 -13.59 -20.99 -16.41
C VAL A 224 -12.66 -19.90 -15.89
N SER A 225 -12.32 -19.96 -14.61
CA SER A 225 -11.33 -19.05 -14.02
C SER A 225 -9.99 -19.21 -14.75
N PRO A 226 -9.37 -18.12 -15.25
CA PRO A 226 -8.04 -18.21 -15.83
C PRO A 226 -7.05 -18.89 -14.88
N LEU A 227 -7.05 -18.55 -13.58
CA LEU A 227 -6.23 -19.25 -12.58
C LEU A 227 -7.08 -19.93 -11.51
N SER A 228 -6.84 -21.23 -11.30
CA SER A 228 -7.39 -21.99 -10.17
C SER A 228 -6.30 -22.75 -9.42
N VAL A 229 -6.11 -22.41 -8.15
CA VAL A 229 -5.11 -23.00 -7.24
C VAL A 229 -5.82 -23.88 -6.21
N ARG A 230 -5.40 -25.14 -6.08
CA ARG A 230 -6.08 -26.11 -5.20
C ARG A 230 -5.12 -27.13 -4.58
N GLY A 231 -5.67 -27.96 -3.69
CA GLY A 231 -4.89 -28.97 -2.96
C GLY A 231 -3.93 -28.30 -1.99
N THR A 232 -2.65 -28.65 -2.07
CA THR A 232 -1.56 -28.04 -1.28
C THR A 232 -0.62 -27.17 -2.13
N ALA A 233 -1.07 -26.74 -3.32
CA ALA A 233 -0.24 -25.94 -4.22
C ALA A 233 0.21 -24.61 -3.60
N ARG A 234 1.42 -24.17 -3.94
CA ARG A 234 1.91 -22.81 -3.69
C ARG A 234 2.16 -22.11 -5.01
N VAL A 235 1.47 -20.99 -5.23
CA VAL A 235 1.58 -20.22 -6.47
C VAL A 235 2.05 -18.82 -6.14
N TYR A 236 3.06 -18.37 -6.87
CA TYR A 236 3.60 -17.03 -6.79
C TYR A 236 3.39 -16.34 -8.14
N LEU A 237 2.72 -15.20 -8.14
CA LEU A 237 2.37 -14.43 -9.33
C LEU A 237 3.01 -13.05 -9.21
N SER A 238 3.71 -12.59 -10.26
CA SER A 238 4.35 -11.28 -10.27
C SER A 238 4.32 -10.68 -11.67
N ASN A 239 4.10 -9.36 -11.78
CA ASN A 239 4.11 -8.62 -13.05
C ASN A 239 3.16 -9.25 -14.09
N VAL A 240 1.90 -9.47 -13.72
CA VAL A 240 0.89 -10.05 -14.62
C VAL A 240 -0.42 -9.30 -14.56
N THR A 241 -1.04 -9.16 -15.73
CA THR A 241 -2.42 -8.71 -15.86
C THR A 241 -3.31 -9.90 -16.20
N VAL A 242 -4.10 -10.38 -15.24
CA VAL A 242 -5.04 -11.51 -15.44
C VAL A 242 -6.44 -10.98 -15.68
N LYS A 243 -7.00 -11.27 -16.85
CA LYS A 243 -8.35 -10.83 -17.24
C LYS A 243 -9.25 -12.02 -17.54
N PHE A 244 -10.45 -12.00 -16.96
CA PHE A 244 -11.54 -12.86 -17.41
C PHE A 244 -12.45 -12.06 -18.32
N ALA A 245 -12.40 -12.35 -19.63
CA ALA A 245 -13.26 -11.69 -20.61
C ALA A 245 -14.70 -12.17 -20.40
N ALA A 246 -15.58 -11.20 -20.22
CA ALA A 246 -16.98 -11.41 -19.89
C ALA A 246 -17.69 -12.44 -20.77
N HIS A 247 -18.46 -13.34 -20.14
CA HIS A 247 -19.32 -14.26 -20.86
C HIS A 247 -20.71 -14.31 -20.22
N GLU A 248 -21.74 -13.88 -20.97
CA GLU A 248 -23.11 -13.78 -20.48
C GLU A 248 -23.57 -15.07 -19.79
N GLY A 249 -23.97 -14.96 -18.53
CA GLY A 249 -24.54 -16.06 -17.76
C GLY A 249 -23.54 -16.95 -17.02
N PHE A 250 -22.24 -16.64 -17.03
CA PHE A 250 -21.24 -17.36 -16.24
C PHE A 250 -20.62 -16.47 -15.15
N SER A 251 -20.88 -16.84 -13.89
CA SER A 251 -20.29 -16.20 -12.72
C SER A 251 -19.10 -17.03 -12.25
N ARG A 252 -17.88 -16.65 -12.65
CA ARG A 252 -16.61 -17.30 -12.25
C ARG A 252 -15.62 -16.25 -11.77
N PRO A 253 -14.87 -16.51 -10.68
CA PRO A 253 -13.82 -15.59 -10.27
C PRO A 253 -12.68 -15.60 -11.29
N THR A 254 -11.94 -14.50 -11.42
CA THR A 254 -10.75 -14.45 -12.29
C THR A 254 -9.64 -15.33 -11.72
N VAL A 255 -9.39 -15.20 -10.42
CA VAL A 255 -8.44 -16.04 -9.68
C VAL A 255 -9.17 -16.73 -8.53
N SER A 256 -8.94 -18.04 -8.39
CA SER A 256 -9.49 -18.81 -7.26
C SER A 256 -8.40 -19.59 -6.52
N ALA A 257 -8.44 -19.55 -5.20
CA ALA A 257 -7.61 -20.38 -4.32
C ALA A 257 -8.50 -21.15 -3.35
N ARG A 258 -8.30 -22.47 -3.23
CA ARG A 258 -9.14 -23.33 -2.37
C ARG A 258 -8.34 -24.45 -1.68
N ALA A 259 -9.01 -25.20 -0.82
CA ALA A 259 -8.41 -26.25 0.00
C ALA A 259 -7.31 -25.70 0.90
N SER A 260 -6.09 -26.22 0.86
CA SER A 260 -4.95 -25.71 1.64
C SER A 260 -3.95 -24.95 0.77
N ALA A 261 -4.40 -24.43 -0.39
CA ALA A 261 -3.57 -23.68 -1.30
C ALA A 261 -2.97 -22.42 -0.64
N ARG A 262 -1.81 -22.01 -1.16
CA ARG A 262 -1.16 -20.73 -0.86
C ARG A 262 -0.97 -19.96 -2.15
N LEU A 263 -1.40 -18.72 -2.18
CA LEU A 263 -1.29 -17.85 -3.35
C LEU A 263 -0.65 -16.53 -2.93
N TYR A 264 0.40 -16.14 -3.61
CA TYR A 264 1.14 -14.90 -3.39
C TYR A 264 1.08 -14.11 -4.69
N ILE A 265 0.61 -12.86 -4.65
CA ILE A 265 0.52 -11.98 -5.82
C ILE A 265 1.22 -10.67 -5.49
N ASP A 266 2.01 -10.20 -6.44
CA ASP A 266 2.80 -8.99 -6.36
C ASP A 266 2.72 -8.23 -7.68
N LYS A 267 2.68 -6.88 -7.66
CA LYS A 267 2.79 -6.03 -8.87
C LYS A 267 1.89 -6.49 -10.03
N SER A 268 0.61 -6.74 -9.77
CA SER A 268 -0.28 -7.40 -10.72
C SER A 268 -1.64 -6.70 -10.85
N VAL A 269 -2.28 -6.84 -12.01
CA VAL A 269 -3.67 -6.41 -12.24
C VAL A 269 -4.57 -7.64 -12.33
N ILE A 270 -5.62 -7.73 -11.53
CA ILE A 270 -6.61 -8.80 -11.61
C ILE A 270 -7.98 -8.21 -11.94
N ILE A 271 -8.57 -8.64 -13.07
CA ILE A 271 -9.85 -8.09 -13.55
C ILE A 271 -10.89 -9.19 -13.75
N GLY A 272 -12.00 -9.08 -13.01
CA GLY A 272 -13.16 -9.97 -13.04
C GLY A 272 -14.46 -9.26 -13.39
N LEU A 273 -14.60 -8.81 -14.64
CA LEU A 273 -15.71 -7.96 -15.10
C LEU A 273 -17.12 -8.58 -15.01
N GLU A 274 -17.25 -9.88 -14.72
CA GLU A 274 -18.54 -10.55 -14.56
C GLU A 274 -18.80 -11.04 -13.13
N ASN A 275 -17.78 -11.06 -12.26
CA ASN A 275 -17.91 -11.64 -10.94
C ASN A 275 -16.81 -11.15 -9.97
N VAL A 276 -16.15 -12.07 -9.26
CA VAL A 276 -15.14 -11.75 -8.27
C VAL A 276 -13.77 -11.62 -8.93
N GLY A 277 -12.96 -10.63 -8.55
CA GLY A 277 -11.55 -10.60 -8.93
C GLY A 277 -10.80 -11.81 -8.37
N ILE A 278 -10.69 -11.90 -7.04
CA ILE A 278 -10.05 -13.01 -6.33
C ILE A 278 -11.01 -13.66 -5.33
N LEU A 279 -11.18 -14.99 -5.44
CA LEU A 279 -11.94 -15.80 -4.49
C LEU A 279 -11.01 -16.73 -3.69
N ALA A 280 -11.04 -16.64 -2.37
CA ALA A 280 -10.36 -17.56 -1.45
C ALA A 280 -11.39 -18.42 -0.69
N GLU A 281 -11.27 -19.75 -0.78
CA GLU A 281 -12.22 -20.69 -0.15
C GLU A 281 -11.53 -21.71 0.76
N GLN A 282 -12.28 -22.27 1.70
CA GLN A 282 -11.88 -23.39 2.58
C GLN A 282 -10.73 -23.02 3.52
N ASN A 283 -9.50 -23.49 3.34
CA ASN A 283 -8.34 -23.16 4.19
C ASN A 283 -7.22 -22.48 3.37
N ALA A 284 -7.60 -21.87 2.25
CA ALA A 284 -6.66 -21.17 1.38
C ALA A 284 -6.13 -19.91 2.07
N ILE A 285 -4.89 -19.55 1.78
CA ILE A 285 -4.29 -18.29 2.20
C ILE A 285 -3.83 -17.57 0.95
N VAL A 286 -4.29 -16.34 0.78
CA VAL A 286 -3.89 -15.44 -0.29
C VAL A 286 -3.17 -14.24 0.32
N ARG A 287 -2.00 -13.90 -0.21
CA ARG A 287 -1.25 -12.70 0.16
C ARG A 287 -1.00 -11.83 -1.05
N LEU A 288 -1.26 -10.54 -0.92
CA LEU A 288 -1.25 -9.59 -2.03
C LEU A 288 -0.41 -8.37 -1.66
N TRP A 289 0.54 -7.95 -2.49
CA TRP A 289 1.22 -6.66 -2.37
C TRP A 289 1.16 -5.90 -3.70
N SER A 290 1.06 -4.57 -3.64
CA SER A 290 1.18 -3.67 -4.80
C SER A 290 0.35 -4.14 -6.00
N THR A 291 -0.89 -4.55 -5.73
CA THR A 291 -1.76 -5.24 -6.70
C THR A 291 -3.09 -4.51 -6.82
N SER A 292 -3.53 -4.29 -8.06
CA SER A 292 -4.84 -3.76 -8.40
C SER A 292 -5.82 -4.90 -8.66
N ILE A 293 -6.98 -4.87 -8.01
CA ILE A 293 -8.03 -5.88 -8.16
C ILE A 293 -9.35 -5.19 -8.46
N LEU A 294 -10.00 -5.58 -9.55
CA LEU A 294 -11.34 -5.12 -9.91
C LEU A 294 -12.25 -6.31 -10.20
N GLY A 295 -13.44 -6.33 -9.59
CA GLY A 295 -14.48 -7.30 -9.94
C GLY A 295 -15.85 -6.66 -10.13
N ALA A 296 -16.77 -7.30 -10.85
CA ALA A 296 -18.15 -6.83 -10.91
C ALA A 296 -18.96 -7.20 -9.68
N GLY A 297 -18.86 -8.45 -9.22
CA GLY A 297 -19.56 -8.95 -8.03
C GLY A 297 -18.88 -8.58 -6.71
N ALA A 298 -17.54 -8.66 -6.68
CA ALA A 298 -16.70 -8.16 -5.61
C ALA A 298 -15.24 -8.06 -6.07
N GLY A 299 -14.42 -7.19 -5.48
CA GLY A 299 -12.98 -7.23 -5.73
C GLY A 299 -12.37 -8.51 -5.13
N LEU A 300 -12.60 -8.69 -3.84
CA LEU A 300 -12.15 -9.84 -3.04
C LEU A 300 -13.36 -10.57 -2.44
N GLU A 301 -13.39 -11.89 -2.53
CA GLU A 301 -14.35 -12.73 -1.81
C GLU A 301 -13.63 -13.79 -0.97
N VAL A 302 -14.03 -13.91 0.29
CA VAL A 302 -13.58 -14.95 1.23
C VAL A 302 -14.76 -15.86 1.55
N ALA A 303 -14.50 -17.17 1.62
CA ALA A 303 -15.46 -18.20 2.04
C ALA A 303 -14.77 -19.32 2.82
N GLY A 304 -15.48 -19.93 3.78
CA GLY A 304 -14.92 -20.91 4.71
C GLY A 304 -13.84 -20.30 5.63
N ASP A 305 -12.91 -21.12 6.11
CA ASP A 305 -11.80 -20.70 6.97
C ASP A 305 -10.64 -20.02 6.21
N ALA A 306 -10.89 -19.51 5.01
CA ALA A 306 -9.87 -18.94 4.15
C ALA A 306 -9.45 -17.54 4.64
N LYS A 307 -8.30 -17.07 4.16
CA LYS A 307 -7.75 -15.77 4.56
C LYS A 307 -7.18 -15.03 3.36
N ILE A 308 -7.45 -13.74 3.30
CA ILE A 308 -6.77 -12.80 2.42
C ILE A 308 -6.07 -11.75 3.28
N GLU A 309 -4.78 -11.53 3.03
CA GLU A 309 -3.96 -10.51 3.69
C GLU A 309 -3.26 -9.70 2.60
N GLY A 310 -3.17 -8.38 2.74
CA GLY A 310 -2.39 -7.60 1.80
C GLY A 310 -2.12 -6.17 2.21
N ALA A 311 -1.15 -5.56 1.54
CA ALA A 311 -0.70 -4.21 1.81
C ALA A 311 -0.52 -3.45 0.50
N PHE A 312 -0.79 -2.13 0.50
CA PHE A 312 -0.67 -1.28 -0.69
C PHE A 312 -1.44 -1.88 -1.86
N LEU A 313 -2.77 -1.96 -1.71
CA LEU A 313 -3.67 -2.52 -2.73
C LEU A 313 -4.67 -1.47 -3.18
N SER A 314 -5.15 -1.61 -4.41
CA SER A 314 -6.34 -0.93 -4.89
C SER A 314 -7.41 -1.97 -5.20
N VAL A 315 -8.48 -2.02 -4.41
CA VAL A 315 -9.53 -3.04 -4.52
C VAL A 315 -10.87 -2.41 -4.87
N GLY A 316 -11.35 -2.68 -6.07
CA GLY A 316 -12.59 -2.13 -6.60
C GLY A 316 -13.66 -3.16 -6.86
N ALA A 317 -14.91 -2.70 -6.84
CA ALA A 317 -16.01 -3.42 -7.48
C ALA A 317 -16.98 -2.50 -8.25
N THR A 318 -17.44 -2.94 -9.42
CA THR A 318 -18.39 -2.15 -10.24
C THR A 318 -19.85 -2.38 -9.86
N GLY A 319 -20.19 -3.60 -9.41
CA GLY A 319 -21.56 -4.00 -9.07
C GLY A 319 -21.81 -4.23 -7.58
N GLY A 320 -20.85 -4.85 -6.89
CA GLY A 320 -20.95 -5.21 -5.47
C GLY A 320 -19.91 -4.53 -4.58
N PRO A 321 -19.59 -5.09 -3.40
CA PRO A 321 -18.63 -4.51 -2.47
C PRO A 321 -17.18 -4.74 -2.91
N ALA A 322 -16.24 -3.90 -2.46
CA ALA A 322 -14.82 -4.15 -2.68
C ALA A 322 -14.41 -5.47 -2.03
N ARG A 323 -14.89 -5.73 -0.81
CA ARG A 323 -14.65 -6.98 -0.06
C ARG A 323 -15.94 -7.63 0.41
N LYS A 324 -16.03 -8.93 0.13
CA LYS A 324 -17.14 -9.78 0.52
C LYS A 324 -16.64 -10.96 1.36
N CYS A 325 -17.11 -11.05 2.60
CA CYS A 325 -16.79 -12.15 3.52
C CYS A 325 -18.08 -12.73 4.11
N ALA A 326 -18.08 -14.02 4.43
CA ALA A 326 -19.07 -14.57 5.35
C ALA A 326 -18.70 -14.23 6.81
N VAL A 327 -19.63 -14.49 7.73
CA VAL A 327 -19.48 -14.12 9.14
C VAL A 327 -18.27 -14.84 9.76
N GLY A 328 -17.33 -14.06 10.30
CA GLY A 328 -16.11 -14.55 10.97
C GLY A 328 -14.91 -14.75 10.04
N GLU A 329 -15.09 -14.55 8.74
CA GLU A 329 -14.04 -14.63 7.73
C GLU A 329 -13.38 -13.26 7.54
N ARG A 330 -12.13 -13.24 7.06
CA ARG A 330 -11.31 -12.02 7.10
C ARG A 330 -10.54 -11.78 5.81
N ALA A 331 -10.69 -10.56 5.30
CA ALA A 331 -9.82 -9.94 4.31
C ALA A 331 -9.14 -8.73 4.97
N ASN A 332 -7.91 -8.92 5.46
CA ASN A 332 -7.13 -7.90 6.16
C ASN A 332 -6.31 -7.11 5.17
N LEU A 333 -6.67 -5.86 4.96
CA LEU A 333 -5.92 -4.93 4.12
C LEU A 333 -5.21 -3.90 5.00
N TYR A 334 -4.05 -3.44 4.54
CA TYR A 334 -3.23 -2.43 5.20
C TYR A 334 -2.83 -1.38 4.18
N LYS A 335 -3.01 -0.10 4.50
CA LYS A 335 -2.54 1.03 3.65
C LYS A 335 -3.05 0.88 2.21
N SER A 336 -4.34 0.56 2.08
CA SER A 336 -4.97 0.16 0.82
C SER A 336 -6.18 1.01 0.54
N ILE A 337 -6.55 1.10 -0.73
CA ILE A 337 -7.77 1.71 -1.22
C ILE A 337 -8.83 0.62 -1.43
N ILE A 338 -10.06 0.93 -1.01
CA ILE A 338 -11.24 0.16 -1.40
C ILE A 338 -12.29 1.09 -2.02
N PHE A 339 -13.03 0.58 -3.01
CA PHE A 339 -14.18 1.29 -3.56
C PHE A 339 -15.23 0.34 -4.16
N SER A 340 -16.47 0.83 -4.23
CA SER A 340 -17.60 0.24 -4.92
C SER A 340 -18.27 1.31 -5.78
N GLU A 341 -18.35 1.14 -7.09
CA GLU A 341 -18.98 2.16 -7.96
C GLU A 341 -20.44 2.43 -7.58
N ASN A 342 -21.14 1.43 -7.03
CA ASN A 342 -22.51 1.58 -6.55
C ASN A 342 -22.61 1.92 -5.05
N GLY A 343 -21.50 2.18 -4.37
CA GLY A 343 -21.46 2.45 -2.93
C GLY A 343 -21.94 1.26 -2.09
N THR A 344 -21.73 0.03 -2.56
CA THR A 344 -22.10 -1.16 -1.80
C THR A 344 -21.09 -1.34 -0.65
N PRO A 345 -21.54 -1.34 0.61
CA PRO A 345 -20.63 -1.45 1.75
C PRO A 345 -20.01 -2.84 1.83
N ASP A 346 -18.77 -2.89 2.32
CA ASP A 346 -18.07 -4.14 2.59
C ASP A 346 -18.78 -5.01 3.62
N THR A 347 -18.61 -6.33 3.50
CA THR A 347 -19.19 -7.30 4.45
C THR A 347 -18.15 -8.01 5.31
N CYS A 348 -16.89 -7.58 5.24
CA CYS A 348 -15.78 -8.16 5.98
C CYS A 348 -15.59 -7.50 7.35
N ASP A 349 -15.19 -8.29 8.34
CA ASP A 349 -14.87 -7.79 9.69
C ASP A 349 -13.71 -6.77 9.63
N SER A 350 -13.81 -5.73 10.45
CA SER A 350 -12.98 -4.51 10.41
C SER A 350 -11.59 -4.64 11.03
N SER A 351 -10.92 -5.81 10.97
CA SER A 351 -9.53 -5.91 11.47
C SER A 351 -8.49 -5.30 10.52
N SER A 352 -8.94 -4.73 9.41
CA SER A 352 -8.09 -3.90 8.55
C SER A 352 -7.78 -2.59 9.25
N SER A 353 -6.53 -2.16 9.20
CA SER A 353 -6.13 -0.81 9.61
C SER A 353 -5.79 -0.02 8.36
N ASP A 354 -5.96 1.30 8.42
CA ASP A 354 -5.38 2.18 7.41
C ASP A 354 -5.91 1.91 5.99
N VAL A 355 -7.19 1.54 5.92
CA VAL A 355 -7.90 1.36 4.65
C VAL A 355 -8.67 2.62 4.34
N TRP A 356 -8.39 3.20 3.18
CA TRP A 356 -9.16 4.32 2.68
C TRP A 356 -10.36 3.81 1.90
N ASP A 357 -11.55 3.98 2.48
CA ASP A 357 -12.82 3.65 1.83
C ASP A 357 -13.35 4.84 1.03
N MET A 358 -13.15 4.81 -0.28
CA MET A 358 -13.59 5.86 -1.18
C MET A 358 -15.11 5.90 -1.37
N ASN A 359 -15.87 4.95 -0.81
CA ASN A 359 -17.33 5.03 -0.83
C ASN A 359 -17.87 6.06 0.17
N GLU A 360 -17.10 6.38 1.21
CA GLU A 360 -17.51 7.32 2.25
C GLU A 360 -17.30 8.78 1.81
N ASP A 361 -16.36 9.02 0.88
CA ASP A 361 -15.93 10.35 0.45
C ASP A 361 -16.21 10.60 -1.06
N PRO A 362 -17.15 11.48 -1.44
CA PRO A 362 -17.31 11.87 -2.84
C PRO A 362 -16.09 12.63 -3.35
N PRO A 363 -15.72 12.48 -4.64
CA PRO A 363 -16.58 12.06 -5.75
C PRO A 363 -16.40 10.64 -6.27
N HIS A 364 -17.19 10.30 -7.30
CA HIS A 364 -17.27 8.97 -7.92
C HIS A 364 -15.89 8.43 -8.35
N PRO A 365 -15.59 7.13 -8.12
CA PRO A 365 -14.27 6.51 -8.36
C PRO A 365 -13.68 6.70 -9.77
N LEU A 366 -14.54 6.81 -10.78
CA LEU A 366 -14.17 7.07 -12.18
C LEU A 366 -13.41 8.38 -12.41
N TRP A 367 -13.39 9.29 -11.45
CA TRP A 367 -12.62 10.53 -11.54
C TRP A 367 -11.29 10.45 -10.84
N TRP A 368 -10.99 9.35 -10.16
CA TRP A 368 -9.80 9.20 -9.34
C TRP A 368 -8.78 8.35 -10.05
N PHE A 369 -9.22 7.20 -10.58
CA PHE A 369 -8.34 6.28 -11.27
C PHE A 369 -8.10 6.71 -12.70
N ALA A 370 -6.87 6.52 -13.18
CA ALA A 370 -6.53 6.89 -14.54
C ALA A 370 -7.24 6.03 -15.60
N ASP A 371 -7.40 4.73 -15.36
CA ASP A 371 -8.13 3.82 -16.26
C ASP A 371 -8.82 2.66 -15.50
N SER A 372 -9.81 3.02 -14.67
CA SER A 372 -10.64 2.04 -13.94
C SER A 372 -11.16 0.88 -14.81
N PRO A 373 -11.70 1.10 -16.04
CA PRO A 373 -12.17 0.00 -16.89
C PRO A 373 -11.11 -1.04 -17.26
N SER A 374 -9.83 -0.64 -17.36
CA SER A 374 -8.73 -1.57 -17.64
C SER A 374 -8.11 -2.18 -16.38
N GLY A 375 -8.70 -1.92 -15.21
CA GLY A 375 -8.22 -2.39 -13.91
C GLY A 375 -6.99 -1.61 -13.41
N ASP A 376 -6.64 -0.54 -14.11
CA ASP A 376 -5.56 0.35 -13.72
C ASP A 376 -6.09 1.37 -12.71
N LEU A 377 -5.90 1.01 -11.44
CA LEU A 377 -6.44 1.71 -10.29
C LEU A 377 -5.39 2.61 -9.63
N HIS A 378 -4.44 3.14 -10.42
CA HIS A 378 -3.58 4.24 -9.98
C HIS A 378 -4.38 5.55 -9.96
N VAL A 379 -4.13 6.38 -8.95
CA VAL A 379 -4.80 7.68 -8.88
C VAL A 379 -4.10 8.65 -9.80
N GLY A 380 -4.82 9.15 -10.81
CA GLY A 380 -4.25 10.01 -11.83
C GLY A 380 -3.73 11.33 -11.25
N GLU A 381 -2.61 11.82 -11.80
CA GLU A 381 -1.94 13.07 -11.36
C GLU A 381 -2.91 14.26 -11.23
N ILE A 382 -3.83 14.42 -12.18
CA ILE A 382 -4.80 15.54 -12.19
C ILE A 382 -5.80 15.40 -11.04
N SER A 383 -6.15 14.18 -10.67
CA SER A 383 -7.18 13.87 -9.69
C SER A 383 -6.66 14.03 -8.27
N MET A 384 -5.38 13.73 -8.03
CA MET A 384 -4.73 13.94 -6.75
C MET A 384 -4.85 15.36 -6.22
N ILE A 385 -4.76 16.37 -7.09
CA ILE A 385 -4.84 17.78 -6.68
C ILE A 385 -6.18 18.08 -5.99
N TYR A 386 -7.24 17.36 -6.36
CA TYR A 386 -8.59 17.58 -5.85
C TYR A 386 -9.02 16.54 -4.81
N PHE A 387 -8.40 15.35 -4.82
CA PHE A 387 -8.86 14.17 -4.09
C PHE A 387 -7.69 13.45 -3.41
N GLN A 388 -7.02 14.14 -2.49
CA GLN A 388 -5.99 13.54 -1.66
C GLN A 388 -6.57 12.67 -0.55
N PRO A 389 -5.89 11.59 -0.16
CA PRO A 389 -6.22 10.88 1.06
C PRO A 389 -6.17 11.82 2.24
N HIS A 390 -7.11 11.63 3.17
CA HIS A 390 -7.06 12.33 4.45
C HIS A 390 -5.82 11.94 5.28
N THR A 391 -5.23 10.79 4.97
CA THR A 391 -4.09 10.24 5.69
C THR A 391 -3.15 9.55 4.70
N PHE A 392 -1.89 9.96 4.71
CA PHE A 392 -0.79 9.19 4.14
C PHE A 392 -0.22 8.27 5.20
N TYR A 393 0.49 7.22 4.78
CA TYR A 393 0.93 6.18 5.70
C TYR A 393 2.41 5.93 5.56
N ASP A 394 3.10 5.68 6.67
CA ASP A 394 4.47 5.18 6.58
C ASP A 394 4.50 3.85 5.83
N ARG A 395 5.63 3.43 5.30
CA ARG A 395 5.75 2.07 4.77
C ARG A 395 5.73 1.07 5.93
N LEU A 396 5.21 -0.13 5.71
CA LEU A 396 5.40 -1.21 6.70
C LEU A 396 6.87 -1.66 6.64
N ILE A 397 7.50 -1.87 7.81
CA ILE A 397 8.88 -2.38 7.88
C ILE A 397 9.05 -3.67 7.07
N ASP A 398 8.05 -4.56 7.14
CA ASP A 398 8.00 -5.82 6.39
C ASP A 398 7.03 -5.74 5.19
N GLY A 399 6.74 -4.53 4.69
CA GLY A 399 5.83 -4.27 3.57
C GLY A 399 6.50 -4.36 2.19
N PRO A 400 5.72 -4.13 1.11
CA PRO A 400 6.31 -3.95 -0.20
C PRO A 400 7.23 -2.73 -0.20
N LEU A 401 8.41 -2.90 -0.80
CA LEU A 401 9.35 -1.80 -1.00
C LEU A 401 8.99 -0.95 -2.21
N CYS A 402 8.17 -1.51 -3.10
CA CYS A 402 7.89 -0.99 -4.42
C CYS A 402 6.42 -1.12 -4.71
N ASP A 403 5.90 -0.19 -5.47
CA ASP A 403 4.54 -0.21 -5.95
C ASP A 403 4.43 -1.07 -7.21
N MET A 404 3.36 -0.84 -7.97
CA MET A 404 2.88 -1.73 -8.99
C MET A 404 3.74 -1.73 -10.26
N ASP A 405 4.26 -0.58 -10.68
CA ASP A 405 5.12 -0.47 -11.86
C ASP A 405 6.61 -0.51 -11.52
N GLY A 406 6.93 -0.54 -10.23
CA GLY A 406 8.26 -0.82 -9.71
C GLY A 406 8.95 0.40 -9.12
N ASP A 407 8.21 1.47 -8.87
CA ASP A 407 8.72 2.65 -8.22
C ASP A 407 8.76 2.49 -6.69
N PRO A 408 9.68 3.20 -6.01
CA PRO A 408 9.88 3.00 -4.58
C PRO A 408 8.71 3.55 -3.78
N ILE A 409 8.16 2.74 -2.89
CA ILE A 409 7.21 3.24 -1.89
C ILE A 409 8.03 4.02 -0.84
N PRO A 410 7.72 5.31 -0.62
CA PRO A 410 8.48 6.12 0.34
C PRO A 410 8.30 5.57 1.76
N ASP A 411 9.33 5.70 2.59
CA ASP A 411 9.29 5.23 3.98
C ASP A 411 8.20 5.92 4.80
N THR A 412 7.88 7.17 4.45
CA THR A 412 6.91 8.03 5.13
C THR A 412 5.98 8.65 4.12
N ASP A 413 4.77 8.99 4.55
CA ASP A 413 3.76 9.63 3.70
C ASP A 413 3.47 8.87 2.39
N ALA A 414 3.57 7.54 2.41
CA ALA A 414 3.21 6.72 1.27
C ALA A 414 1.72 6.81 0.97
N TYR A 415 1.42 6.87 -0.31
CA TYR A 415 0.07 6.85 -0.81
C TYR A 415 -0.56 5.48 -0.55
N PRO A 416 -1.77 5.41 0.04
CA PRO A 416 -2.48 4.14 0.14
C PRO A 416 -2.89 3.69 -1.26
N GLY A 417 -2.59 2.46 -1.65
CA GLY A 417 -2.93 1.99 -2.99
C GLY A 417 -1.86 1.09 -3.57
N ALA A 418 -2.17 0.49 -4.71
CA ALA A 418 -1.21 -0.36 -5.42
C ALA A 418 -0.06 0.42 -6.06
N ASP A 419 -0.29 1.69 -6.37
CA ASP A 419 0.58 2.53 -7.20
C ASP A 419 0.85 3.87 -6.50
N GLN A 420 2.11 4.31 -6.45
CA GLN A 420 2.42 5.64 -5.96
C GLN A 420 2.22 6.67 -7.08
N PRO A 421 1.71 7.86 -6.75
CA PRO A 421 1.59 8.92 -7.72
C PRO A 421 2.94 9.59 -8.02
N HIS A 422 3.12 10.05 -9.26
CA HIS A 422 4.31 10.81 -9.71
C HIS A 422 4.12 12.34 -9.72
#